data_AF-A0A0B8PC09-F1
#
_entry.id   AF-A0A0B8PC09-F1
#
_cell.length_a   1.000
_cell.length_b   1.000
_cell.length_c   1.000
_cell.angle_alpha   90.00
_cell.angle_beta   90.00
_cell.angle_gamma   90.00
#
_symmetry.space_group_name_H-M   'P 1'
#
loop_
_entity.id
_entity.type
_entity.pdbx_description
1 polymer ?
#
loop_
_entity_poly.entity_id
_entity_poly.type
_entity_poly.pdbx_seq_one_letter_code
_entity_poly.pdbx_strand_id
1 'polypeptide(L)'
;MSNPRLTQTDIALIEQLAKVIDQERIITQQDKCLAYGTDASFYRLVPKVVLRLKDLEEVIFVIKSCGEYEVPFTFRAAGTSLSGQAVSDSVLITLTDDWRNHTIIDNGNKIALQPGVIGADANRYLAPYQRKIGPDPASINTCKIGGIAANNASGMCCGTAQNSYRTLDSMKLVLNDGTFLDTSDVQSIESFIQTHSDLLDELHRLAHQTQDNPELSELIRHKYRLKNTTGYSLNA
;
A
#
# COMPACT_ATOMS: atom_id res chain seq x y z
N MET A 1 -24.05 18.35 -4.49
CA MET A 1 -23.75 19.45 -3.56
C MET A 1 -22.26 19.38 -3.23
N SER A 2 -21.56 20.50 -3.23
CA SER A 2 -20.14 20.58 -2.86
C SER A 2 -19.95 20.17 -1.40
N ASN A 3 -18.88 19.45 -1.09
CA ASN A 3 -18.61 19.00 0.29
C ASN A 3 -18.31 20.21 1.19
N PRO A 4 -19.14 20.49 2.21
CA PRO A 4 -18.98 21.67 3.07
C PRO A 4 -17.76 21.60 3.99
N ARG A 5 -17.07 20.45 4.06
CA ARG A 5 -15.85 20.26 4.87
C ARG A 5 -14.56 20.63 4.14
N LEU A 6 -14.64 21.05 2.87
CA LEU A 6 -13.48 21.51 2.11
C LEU A 6 -13.00 22.86 2.65
N THR A 7 -11.72 22.93 3.01
CA THR A 7 -11.02 24.16 3.36
C THR A 7 -10.47 24.83 2.11
N GLN A 8 -9.95 26.06 2.24
CA GLN A 8 -9.28 26.75 1.13
C GLN A 8 -8.07 25.96 0.62
N THR A 9 -7.31 25.31 1.52
CA THR A 9 -6.19 24.43 1.17
C THR A 9 -6.66 23.22 0.37
N ASP A 10 -7.76 22.58 0.79
CA ASP A 10 -8.33 21.44 0.06
C ASP A 10 -8.76 21.83 -1.36
N ILE A 11 -9.37 23.02 -1.53
CA ILE A 11 -9.79 23.55 -2.82
C ILE A 11 -8.58 23.80 -3.73
N ALA A 12 -7.55 24.47 -3.22
CA ALA A 12 -6.33 24.74 -3.98
C ALA A 12 -5.61 23.45 -4.40
N LEU A 13 -5.57 22.44 -3.53
CA LEU A 13 -5.07 21.11 -3.88
C LEU A 13 -5.90 20.49 -5.00
N ILE A 14 -7.23 20.50 -4.91
CA ILE A 14 -8.11 19.95 -5.96
C ILE A 14 -7.86 20.63 -7.31
N GLU A 15 -7.69 21.96 -7.33
CA GLU A 15 -7.38 22.71 -8.55
C GLU A 15 -6.02 22.32 -9.14
N GLN A 16 -5.01 22.09 -8.29
CA GLN A 16 -3.71 21.59 -8.71
C GLN A 16 -3.82 20.18 -9.31
N LEU A 17 -4.58 19.30 -8.65
CA LEU A 17 -4.78 17.92 -9.07
C LEU A 17 -5.53 17.82 -10.41
N ALA A 18 -6.52 18.69 -10.63
CA ALA A 18 -7.32 18.73 -11.86
C ALA A 18 -6.52 19.11 -13.12
N LYS A 19 -5.27 19.56 -12.98
CA LYS A 19 -4.36 19.80 -14.13
C LYS A 19 -3.89 18.51 -14.80
N VAL A 20 -3.91 17.38 -14.08
CA VAL A 20 -3.39 16.08 -14.53
C VAL A 20 -4.46 14.99 -14.44
N ILE A 21 -5.33 15.05 -13.44
CA ILE A 21 -6.34 14.03 -13.16
C ILE A 21 -7.69 14.50 -13.71
N ASP A 22 -8.37 13.61 -14.45
CA ASP A 22 -9.70 13.91 -14.97
C ASP A 22 -10.68 14.19 -13.82
N GLN A 23 -11.54 15.20 -14.02
CA GLN A 23 -12.47 15.67 -12.99
C GLN A 23 -13.39 14.55 -12.45
N GLU A 24 -13.76 13.57 -13.28
CA GLU A 24 -14.60 12.44 -12.88
C GLU A 24 -13.93 11.51 -11.85
N ARG A 25 -12.59 11.54 -11.78
CA ARG A 25 -11.76 10.76 -10.86
C ARG A 25 -11.38 11.54 -9.60
N ILE A 26 -11.82 12.80 -9.49
CA ILE A 26 -11.74 13.64 -8.28
C ILE A 26 -13.14 13.77 -7.67
N ILE A 27 -13.43 12.91 -6.69
CA ILE A 27 -14.76 12.79 -6.09
C ILE A 27 -14.83 13.65 -4.84
N THR A 28 -15.73 14.63 -4.85
CA THR A 28 -15.96 15.57 -3.74
C THR A 28 -17.43 15.65 -3.33
N GLN A 29 -18.32 14.86 -3.95
CA GLN A 29 -19.73 14.84 -3.58
C GLN A 29 -19.90 14.15 -2.22
N GLN A 30 -20.65 14.77 -1.31
CA GLN A 30 -20.75 14.35 0.09
C GLN A 30 -21.31 12.93 0.27
N ASP A 31 -22.31 12.56 -0.51
CA ASP A 31 -22.92 11.23 -0.53
C ASP A 31 -21.92 10.15 -0.97
N LYS A 32 -21.14 10.42 -2.02
CA LYS A 32 -20.08 9.52 -2.47
C LYS A 32 -18.97 9.42 -1.44
N CYS A 33 -18.50 10.54 -0.90
CA CYS A 33 -17.48 10.55 0.15
C CYS A 33 -17.94 9.76 1.39
N LEU A 34 -19.21 9.89 1.77
CA LEU A 34 -19.81 9.09 2.85
C LEU A 34 -19.77 7.58 2.56
N ALA A 35 -20.07 7.18 1.32
CA ALA A 35 -19.98 5.78 0.90
C ALA A 35 -18.54 5.22 0.97
N TYR A 36 -17.53 6.06 0.72
CA TYR A 36 -16.12 5.69 0.91
C TYR A 36 -15.67 5.75 2.38
N GLY A 37 -16.50 6.20 3.32
CA GLY A 37 -16.08 6.46 4.70
C GLY A 37 -15.78 5.23 5.56
N THR A 38 -16.01 4.02 5.06
CA THR A 38 -15.79 2.76 5.78
C THR A 38 -14.88 1.81 5.01
N ASP A 39 -14.16 0.96 5.72
CA ASP A 39 -13.62 -0.31 5.24
C ASP A 39 -14.42 -1.46 5.87
N ALA A 40 -13.87 -2.68 5.93
CA ALA A 40 -14.55 -3.82 6.56
C ALA A 40 -14.49 -3.81 8.10
N SER A 41 -13.93 -2.76 8.72
CA SER A 41 -13.91 -2.57 10.17
C SER A 41 -15.19 -1.88 10.68
N PHE A 42 -15.26 -1.67 11.99
CA PHE A 42 -16.31 -0.88 12.64
C PHE A 42 -16.02 0.63 12.66
N TYR A 43 -14.85 1.05 12.16
CA TYR A 43 -14.46 2.47 12.13
C TYR A 43 -15.07 3.19 10.92
N ARG A 44 -15.28 4.49 11.08
CA ARG A 44 -15.71 5.38 10.00
C ARG A 44 -14.96 6.70 10.09
N LEU A 45 -14.31 7.06 8.99
CA LEU A 45 -13.80 8.41 8.73
C LEU A 45 -14.22 8.79 7.32
N VAL A 46 -14.91 9.92 7.17
CA VAL A 46 -15.45 10.33 5.87
C VAL A 46 -14.41 11.19 5.15
N PRO A 47 -13.83 10.76 4.01
CA PRO A 47 -12.83 11.54 3.32
C PRO A 47 -13.42 12.85 2.80
N LYS A 48 -12.61 13.91 2.71
CA LYS A 48 -12.99 15.15 2.04
C LYS A 48 -12.99 15.01 0.52
N VAL A 49 -12.02 14.25 0.01
CA VAL A 49 -11.78 14.00 -1.41
C VAL A 49 -11.43 12.53 -1.60
N VAL A 50 -11.99 11.90 -2.62
CA VAL A 50 -11.57 10.56 -3.07
C VAL A 50 -10.97 10.67 -4.46
N LEU A 51 -9.76 10.12 -4.63
CA LEU A 51 -9.02 10.13 -5.89
C LEU A 51 -8.97 8.72 -6.48
N ARG A 52 -9.15 8.59 -7.80
CA ARG A 52 -8.97 7.34 -8.56
C ARG A 52 -7.81 7.48 -9.55
N LEU A 53 -6.65 6.93 -9.22
CA LEU A 53 -5.41 7.12 -9.98
C LEU A 53 -5.18 6.00 -10.98
N LYS A 54 -4.83 6.34 -12.22
CA LYS A 54 -4.77 5.39 -13.35
C LYS A 54 -3.36 4.87 -13.64
N ASP A 55 -2.33 5.61 -13.26
CA ASP A 55 -0.94 5.30 -13.55
C ASP A 55 0.02 5.82 -12.47
N LEU A 56 1.30 5.46 -12.60
CA LEU A 56 2.33 5.75 -11.60
C LEU A 56 2.61 7.25 -11.52
N GLU A 57 2.55 7.93 -12.66
CA GLU A 57 2.77 9.35 -12.80
C GLU A 57 1.73 10.15 -11.99
N GLU A 58 0.46 9.76 -12.05
CA GLU A 58 -0.58 10.35 -11.21
C GLU A 58 -0.36 10.06 -9.72
N VAL A 59 0.09 8.86 -9.36
CA VAL A 59 0.42 8.53 -7.95
C VAL A 59 1.50 9.45 -7.41
N ILE A 60 2.61 9.61 -8.15
CA ILE A 60 3.72 10.49 -7.75
C ILE A 60 3.24 11.94 -7.69
N PHE A 61 2.49 12.41 -8.69
CA PHE A 61 1.99 13.79 -8.72
C PHE A 61 1.07 14.11 -7.55
N VAL A 62 0.17 13.20 -7.19
CA VAL A 62 -0.74 13.36 -6.05
C VAL A 62 0.02 13.39 -4.73
N ILE A 63 0.96 12.46 -4.53
CA ILE A 63 1.72 12.39 -3.27
C ILE A 63 2.53 13.68 -3.08
N LYS A 64 3.21 14.16 -4.12
CA LYS A 64 3.94 15.44 -4.08
C LYS A 64 3.02 16.63 -3.81
N SER A 65 1.90 16.71 -4.51
CA SER A 65 0.92 17.78 -4.30
C SER A 65 0.37 17.76 -2.87
N CYS A 66 0.00 16.59 -2.34
CA CYS A 66 -0.42 16.47 -0.94
C CYS A 66 0.67 16.94 0.04
N GLY A 67 1.95 16.64 -0.24
CA GLY A 67 3.08 17.13 0.53
C GLY A 67 3.24 18.66 0.49
N GLU A 68 3.16 19.26 -0.70
CA GLU A 68 3.26 20.72 -0.90
C GLU A 68 2.17 21.50 -0.16
N TYR A 69 0.96 20.94 -0.10
CA TYR A 69 -0.19 21.56 0.58
C TYR A 69 -0.36 21.09 2.03
N GLU A 70 0.54 20.24 2.54
CA GLU A 70 0.47 19.63 3.88
C GLU A 70 -0.86 18.91 4.16
N VAL A 71 -1.44 18.27 3.13
CA VAL A 71 -2.72 17.56 3.22
C VAL A 71 -2.49 16.06 3.42
N PRO A 72 -2.96 15.46 4.53
CA PRO A 72 -2.83 14.03 4.76
C PRO A 72 -3.61 13.20 3.74
N PHE A 73 -3.06 12.04 3.38
CA PHE A 73 -3.71 11.08 2.50
C PHE A 73 -3.60 9.65 3.04
N THR A 74 -4.58 8.82 2.67
CA THR A 74 -4.55 7.37 2.93
C THR A 74 -4.76 6.62 1.63
N PHE A 75 -3.94 5.60 1.37
CA PHE A 75 -4.15 4.69 0.25
C PHE A 75 -5.09 3.55 0.65
N ARG A 76 -6.09 3.28 -0.19
CA ARG A 76 -7.00 2.13 -0.08
C ARG A 76 -6.91 1.26 -1.32
N ALA A 77 -6.56 -0.01 -1.11
CA ALA A 77 -6.67 -1.05 -2.12
C ALA A 77 -8.13 -1.52 -2.26
N ALA A 78 -8.51 -2.63 -1.61
CA ALA A 78 -9.87 -3.17 -1.66
C ALA A 78 -10.78 -2.70 -0.51
N GLY A 79 -10.21 -2.13 0.56
CA GLY A 79 -10.99 -1.75 1.74
C GLY A 79 -11.47 -2.93 2.59
N THR A 80 -10.78 -4.08 2.56
CA THR A 80 -11.15 -5.29 3.31
C THR A 80 -10.45 -5.43 4.67
N SER A 81 -9.78 -4.38 5.16
CA SER A 81 -9.16 -4.40 6.50
C SER A 81 -10.25 -4.37 7.57
N LEU A 82 -10.01 -5.06 8.69
CA LEU A 82 -10.88 -5.08 9.87
C LEU A 82 -10.40 -4.11 10.96
N SER A 83 -9.35 -3.33 10.69
CA SER A 83 -8.66 -2.51 11.70
C SER A 83 -8.67 -1.00 11.40
N GLY A 84 -9.45 -0.54 10.42
CA GLY A 84 -9.56 0.89 10.09
C GLY A 84 -8.34 1.45 9.34
N GLN A 85 -7.47 0.60 8.80
CA GLN A 85 -6.23 1.03 8.13
C GLN A 85 -6.48 1.66 6.77
N ALA A 86 -7.68 1.48 6.20
CA ALA A 86 -8.02 1.96 4.87
C ALA A 86 -9.03 3.11 4.89
N VAL A 87 -9.31 3.74 6.04
CA VAL A 87 -10.20 4.91 6.16
C VAL A 87 -9.40 6.22 6.26
N SER A 88 -10.04 7.34 5.92
CA SER A 88 -9.44 8.68 5.94
C SER A 88 -10.52 9.72 6.17
N ASP A 89 -10.22 10.76 6.95
CA ASP A 89 -11.06 11.96 7.06
C ASP A 89 -10.58 13.10 6.14
N SER A 90 -9.46 12.90 5.43
CA SER A 90 -8.81 13.83 4.51
C SER A 90 -8.89 13.30 3.08
N VAL A 91 -7.76 13.09 2.38
CA VAL A 91 -7.73 12.52 1.03
C VAL A 91 -7.71 10.99 1.11
N LEU A 92 -8.59 10.33 0.37
CA LEU A 92 -8.57 8.88 0.16
C LEU A 92 -8.13 8.58 -1.27
N ILE A 93 -7.00 7.90 -1.43
CA ILE A 93 -6.47 7.49 -2.73
C ILE A 93 -6.88 6.05 -3.00
N THR A 94 -7.46 5.82 -4.17
CA THR A 94 -7.75 4.50 -4.73
C THR A 94 -7.18 4.41 -6.14
N LEU A 95 -7.02 3.20 -6.66
CA LEU A 95 -6.59 2.98 -8.04
C LEU A 95 -7.79 2.72 -8.96
N THR A 96 -7.64 3.04 -10.25
CA THR A 96 -8.57 2.54 -11.27
C THR A 96 -8.46 1.02 -11.40
N ASP A 97 -9.40 0.42 -12.10
CA ASP A 97 -9.46 -1.03 -12.27
C ASP A 97 -8.43 -1.57 -13.27
N ASP A 98 -7.67 -0.68 -13.93
CA ASP A 98 -6.65 -1.01 -14.95
C ASP A 98 -5.34 -1.52 -14.36
N TRP A 99 -5.11 -1.32 -13.05
CA TRP A 99 -3.90 -1.73 -12.33
C TRP A 99 -3.79 -3.24 -12.10
N ARG A 100 -3.89 -4.02 -13.17
CA ARG A 100 -4.05 -5.47 -13.13
C ARG A 100 -3.05 -6.23 -14.00
N ASN A 101 -2.02 -5.54 -14.49
CA ASN A 101 -0.95 -6.20 -15.24
C ASN A 101 -0.22 -7.21 -14.35
N HIS A 102 0.22 -8.29 -14.99
CA HIS A 102 0.96 -9.35 -14.34
C HIS A 102 1.97 -9.98 -15.31
N THR A 103 2.99 -10.62 -14.75
CA THR A 103 3.99 -11.38 -15.51
C THR A 103 4.34 -12.65 -14.75
N ILE A 104 4.19 -13.80 -15.41
CA ILE A 104 4.62 -15.10 -14.87
C ILE A 104 6.09 -15.29 -15.18
N ILE A 105 6.87 -15.71 -14.19
CA ILE A 105 8.31 -15.88 -14.27
C ILE A 105 8.67 -17.30 -13.82
N ASP A 106 9.65 -17.91 -14.47
CA ASP A 106 10.21 -19.23 -14.11
C ASP A 106 9.15 -20.32 -13.91
N ASN A 107 8.26 -20.50 -14.90
CA ASN A 107 7.16 -21.47 -14.85
C ASN A 107 6.29 -21.34 -13.58
N GLY A 108 6.02 -20.10 -13.16
CA GLY A 108 5.17 -19.81 -12.00
C GLY A 108 5.88 -19.91 -10.66
N ASN A 109 7.20 -20.09 -10.62
CA ASN A 109 7.96 -19.95 -9.38
C ASN A 109 7.93 -18.51 -8.84
N LYS A 110 7.78 -17.52 -9.72
CA LYS A 110 7.58 -16.11 -9.37
C LYS A 110 6.46 -15.49 -10.20
N ILE A 111 5.85 -14.45 -9.66
CA ILE A 111 4.85 -13.65 -10.36
C ILE A 111 5.02 -12.17 -9.99
N ALA A 112 5.14 -11.30 -10.99
CA ALA A 112 5.07 -9.87 -10.81
C ALA A 112 3.61 -9.43 -10.98
N LEU A 113 3.10 -8.61 -10.06
CA LEU A 113 1.69 -8.22 -9.99
C LEU A 113 1.57 -6.72 -9.73
N GLN A 114 0.70 -6.04 -10.48
CA GLN A 114 0.27 -4.70 -10.12
C GLN A 114 -0.63 -4.71 -8.86
N PRO A 115 -0.66 -3.60 -8.10
CA PRO A 115 -1.34 -3.55 -6.80
C PRO A 115 -2.86 -3.78 -6.86
N GLY A 116 -3.50 -3.60 -8.02
CA GLY A 116 -4.93 -3.77 -8.22
C GLY A 116 -5.39 -5.19 -8.50
N VAL A 117 -4.48 -6.15 -8.71
CA VAL A 117 -4.82 -7.57 -8.91
C VAL A 117 -5.49 -8.14 -7.66
N ILE A 118 -6.59 -8.88 -7.82
CA ILE A 118 -7.25 -9.58 -6.71
C ILE A 118 -6.48 -10.86 -6.41
N GLY A 119 -6.34 -11.22 -5.12
CA GLY A 119 -5.54 -12.39 -4.71
C GLY A 119 -6.01 -13.71 -5.35
N ALA A 120 -7.33 -13.92 -5.48
CA ALA A 120 -7.88 -15.08 -6.19
C ALA A 120 -7.53 -15.10 -7.68
N ASP A 121 -7.40 -13.93 -8.31
CA ASP A 121 -7.01 -13.84 -9.72
C ASP A 121 -5.53 -14.15 -9.89
N ALA A 122 -4.67 -13.72 -8.96
CA ALA A 122 -3.26 -14.13 -8.93
C ALA A 122 -3.11 -15.66 -8.88
N ASN A 123 -3.91 -16.34 -8.05
CA ASN A 123 -3.95 -17.80 -8.02
C ASN A 123 -4.49 -18.41 -9.32
N ARG A 124 -5.45 -17.77 -9.98
CA ARG A 124 -5.93 -18.21 -11.30
C ARG A 124 -4.84 -18.10 -12.37
N TYR A 125 -4.03 -17.05 -12.35
CA TYR A 125 -2.90 -16.88 -13.27
C TYR A 125 -1.82 -17.94 -13.07
N LEU A 126 -1.62 -18.40 -11.83
CA LEU A 126 -0.64 -19.44 -11.48
C LEU A 126 -1.17 -20.88 -11.64
N ALA A 127 -2.48 -21.08 -11.75
CA ALA A 127 -3.08 -22.41 -11.83
C ALA A 127 -2.54 -23.30 -12.97
N PRO A 128 -2.29 -22.79 -14.21
CA PRO A 128 -1.69 -23.58 -15.29
C PRO A 128 -0.31 -24.14 -14.95
N TYR A 129 0.38 -23.50 -14.00
CA TYR A 129 1.72 -23.88 -13.54
C TYR A 129 1.69 -24.75 -12.28
N GLN A 130 0.50 -25.11 -11.80
CA GLN A 130 0.29 -25.85 -10.53
C GLN A 130 0.88 -25.10 -9.31
N ARG A 131 0.82 -23.77 -9.36
CA ARG A 131 1.32 -22.87 -8.30
C ARG A 131 0.19 -21.99 -7.76
N LYS A 132 0.44 -21.35 -6.62
CA LYS A 132 -0.41 -20.32 -6.00
C LYS A 132 0.47 -19.37 -5.19
N ILE A 133 -0.01 -18.16 -4.92
CA ILE A 133 0.69 -17.25 -4.00
C ILE A 133 0.65 -17.82 -2.56
N GLY A 134 1.67 -17.49 -1.77
CA GLY A 134 1.76 -17.93 -0.37
C GLY A 134 0.62 -17.38 0.50
N PRO A 135 0.40 -16.06 0.54
CA PRO A 135 -0.68 -15.45 1.32
C PRO A 135 -2.07 -15.95 0.90
N ASP A 136 -2.86 -16.38 1.89
CA ASP A 136 -4.22 -16.89 1.70
C ASP A 136 -5.25 -16.23 2.65
N PRO A 137 -5.33 -14.88 2.73
CA PRO A 137 -6.29 -14.20 3.61
C PRO A 137 -7.72 -14.68 3.37
N ALA A 138 -8.55 -14.66 4.42
CA ALA A 138 -9.96 -15.06 4.30
C ALA A 138 -10.73 -14.26 3.23
N SER A 139 -10.30 -13.03 2.96
CA SER A 139 -10.83 -12.15 1.92
C SER A 139 -10.16 -12.31 0.56
N ILE A 140 -9.44 -13.41 0.27
CA ILE A 140 -8.67 -13.63 -0.99
C ILE A 140 -9.48 -13.38 -2.28
N ASN A 141 -10.80 -13.62 -2.25
CA ASN A 141 -11.70 -13.39 -3.39
C ASN A 141 -12.01 -11.90 -3.65
N THR A 142 -11.58 -10.99 -2.77
CA THR A 142 -11.88 -9.55 -2.84
C THR A 142 -10.63 -8.69 -2.60
N CYS A 143 -9.77 -9.07 -1.66
CA CYS A 143 -8.57 -8.29 -1.34
C CYS A 143 -7.60 -8.25 -2.52
N LYS A 144 -6.93 -7.10 -2.66
CA LYS A 144 -6.00 -6.83 -3.75
C LYS A 144 -4.55 -6.97 -3.28
N ILE A 145 -3.64 -7.29 -4.19
CA ILE A 145 -2.21 -7.53 -3.90
C ILE A 145 -1.57 -6.36 -3.13
N GLY A 146 -1.89 -5.11 -3.48
CA GLY A 146 -1.39 -3.96 -2.73
C GLY A 146 -1.79 -3.97 -1.25
N GLY A 147 -3.02 -4.39 -0.95
CA GLY A 147 -3.48 -4.55 0.43
C GLY A 147 -2.88 -5.77 1.14
N ILE A 148 -2.66 -6.87 0.42
CA ILE A 148 -2.00 -8.08 0.92
C ILE A 148 -0.57 -7.79 1.34
N ALA A 149 0.16 -7.03 0.52
CA ALA A 149 1.53 -6.60 0.81
C ALA A 149 1.56 -5.63 2.00
N ALA A 150 0.75 -4.56 1.97
CA ALA A 150 0.74 -3.51 2.99
C ALA A 150 0.37 -4.00 4.40
N ASN A 151 -0.36 -5.11 4.51
CA ASN A 151 -0.82 -5.65 5.80
C ASN A 151 -0.08 -6.91 6.25
N ASN A 152 0.98 -7.31 5.54
CA ASN A 152 1.61 -8.61 5.74
C ASN A 152 0.57 -9.74 5.85
N ALA A 153 -0.38 -9.75 4.92
CA ALA A 153 -1.52 -10.62 5.03
C ALA A 153 -1.07 -12.09 5.03
N SER A 154 -1.78 -12.88 5.81
CA SER A 154 -1.62 -14.33 5.91
C SER A 154 -3.01 -14.95 6.09
N GLY A 155 -3.07 -16.27 6.04
CA GLY A 155 -4.28 -17.05 6.26
C GLY A 155 -3.97 -18.39 6.88
N MET A 156 -4.98 -19.27 6.93
CA MET A 156 -4.90 -20.50 7.71
C MET A 156 -3.84 -21.47 7.19
N CYS A 157 -3.68 -21.60 5.87
CA CYS A 157 -2.84 -22.63 5.27
C CYS A 157 -1.37 -22.22 5.13
N CYS A 158 -1.03 -20.92 5.14
CA CYS A 158 0.33 -20.44 4.89
C CYS A 158 1.26 -20.40 6.13
N GLY A 159 0.72 -20.59 7.35
CA GLY A 159 1.51 -20.55 8.58
C GLY A 159 2.27 -19.22 8.75
N THR A 160 3.46 -19.27 9.35
CA THR A 160 4.43 -18.15 9.41
C THR A 160 5.47 -18.21 8.30
N ALA A 161 5.52 -19.32 7.54
CA ALA A 161 6.57 -19.59 6.56
C ALA A 161 6.28 -19.01 5.17
N GLN A 162 5.01 -18.76 4.84
CA GLN A 162 4.57 -18.35 3.49
C GLN A 162 3.67 -17.11 3.52
N ASN A 163 3.88 -16.21 4.49
CA ASN A 163 3.21 -14.89 4.51
C ASN A 163 3.80 -13.95 3.44
N SER A 164 3.18 -12.78 3.26
CA SER A 164 3.58 -11.84 2.20
C SER A 164 5.07 -11.50 2.24
N TYR A 165 5.64 -11.24 3.43
CA TYR A 165 7.06 -10.92 3.57
C TYR A 165 7.99 -12.06 3.16
N ARG A 166 7.69 -13.30 3.55
CA ARG A 166 8.54 -14.46 3.22
C ARG A 166 8.52 -14.81 1.73
N THR A 167 7.49 -14.39 1.01
CA THR A 167 7.31 -14.65 -0.41
C THR A 167 7.59 -13.45 -1.31
N LEU A 168 7.94 -12.30 -0.73
CA LEU A 168 8.27 -11.09 -1.49
C LEU A 168 9.70 -11.19 -2.02
N ASP A 169 9.85 -11.08 -3.34
CA ASP A 169 11.15 -11.07 -4.03
C ASP A 169 11.64 -9.64 -4.27
N SER A 170 10.75 -8.77 -4.76
CA SER A 170 11.00 -7.35 -5.00
C SER A 170 9.68 -6.57 -5.00
N MET A 171 9.78 -5.24 -4.92
CA MET A 171 8.66 -4.30 -4.96
C MET A 171 9.03 -2.95 -5.56
N LYS A 172 8.01 -2.29 -6.12
CA LYS A 172 8.02 -0.89 -6.55
C LYS A 172 7.31 -0.04 -5.50
N LEU A 173 7.94 1.04 -5.08
CA LEU A 173 7.52 1.91 -3.98
C LEU A 173 7.44 3.36 -4.45
N VAL A 174 6.49 4.11 -3.90
CA VAL A 174 6.48 5.57 -3.94
C VAL A 174 6.46 6.07 -2.50
N LEU A 175 7.49 6.82 -2.12
CA LEU A 175 7.64 7.39 -0.79
C LEU A 175 6.80 8.67 -0.64
N ASN A 176 6.68 9.18 0.59
CA ASN A 176 5.86 10.34 0.91
C ASN A 176 6.33 11.66 0.26
N ASP A 177 7.60 11.74 -0.12
CA ASP A 177 8.19 12.82 -0.91
C ASP A 177 7.99 12.64 -2.43
N GLY A 178 7.35 11.54 -2.83
CA GLY A 178 7.13 11.15 -4.21
C GLY A 178 8.34 10.48 -4.88
N THR A 179 9.37 10.11 -4.12
CA THR A 179 10.49 9.32 -4.66
C THR A 179 10.00 7.93 -5.06
N PHE A 180 10.34 7.51 -6.28
CA PHE A 180 10.08 6.18 -6.79
C PHE A 180 11.30 5.27 -6.57
N LEU A 181 11.05 4.07 -6.02
CA LEU A 181 12.08 3.06 -5.81
C LEU A 181 11.62 1.72 -6.39
N ASP A 182 12.39 1.18 -7.32
CA ASP A 182 12.25 -0.21 -7.80
C ASP A 182 13.37 -1.06 -7.19
N THR A 183 13.01 -1.92 -6.24
CA THR A 183 13.98 -2.80 -5.54
C THR A 183 14.46 -3.99 -6.39
N SER A 184 13.96 -4.13 -7.61
CA SER A 184 14.51 -5.08 -8.60
C SER A 184 15.54 -4.46 -9.53
N ASP A 185 15.66 -3.12 -9.53
CA ASP A 185 16.56 -2.37 -10.40
C ASP A 185 17.75 -1.82 -9.59
N VAL A 186 18.95 -2.30 -9.93
CA VAL A 186 20.20 -1.90 -9.30
C VAL A 186 20.44 -0.39 -9.41
N GLN A 187 20.12 0.22 -10.56
CA GLN A 187 20.32 1.66 -10.75
C GLN A 187 19.35 2.47 -9.89
N SER A 188 18.10 2.02 -9.78
CA SER A 188 17.11 2.64 -8.89
C SER A 188 17.55 2.57 -7.43
N ILE A 189 18.11 1.43 -7.00
CA ILE A 189 18.65 1.26 -5.64
C ILE A 189 19.84 2.18 -5.39
N GLU A 190 20.82 2.22 -6.30
CA GLU A 190 22.01 3.07 -6.16
C GLU A 190 21.64 4.55 -6.07
N SER A 191 20.73 5.00 -6.95
CA SER A 191 20.22 6.37 -6.92
C SER A 191 19.50 6.67 -5.60
N PHE A 192 18.70 5.73 -5.09
CA PHE A 192 17.99 5.91 -3.82
C PHE A 192 18.97 6.02 -2.64
N ILE A 193 19.99 5.17 -2.59
CA ILE A 193 21.04 5.22 -1.55
C ILE A 193 21.75 6.57 -1.54
N GLN A 194 22.08 7.11 -2.71
CA GLN A 194 22.76 8.40 -2.81
C GLN A 194 21.88 9.59 -2.42
N THR A 195 20.58 9.53 -2.74
CA THR A 195 19.66 10.65 -2.51
C THR A 195 19.01 10.64 -1.13
N HIS A 196 18.99 9.48 -0.45
CA HIS A 196 18.32 9.27 0.83
C HIS A 196 19.27 8.71 1.90
N SER A 197 20.56 9.04 1.82
CA SER A 197 21.58 8.55 2.76
C SER A 197 21.20 8.81 4.21
N ASP A 198 20.72 10.02 4.53
CA ASP A 198 20.37 10.39 5.91
C ASP A 198 19.24 9.53 6.48
N LEU A 199 18.22 9.22 5.66
CA LEU A 199 17.13 8.32 6.05
C LEU A 199 17.66 6.91 6.28
N LEU A 200 18.51 6.41 5.39
CA LEU A 200 19.07 5.07 5.50
C LEU A 200 20.00 4.94 6.69
N ASP A 201 20.84 5.93 6.96
CA ASP A 201 21.74 5.97 8.11
C ASP A 201 20.95 5.95 9.42
N GLU A 202 19.86 6.71 9.50
CA GLU A 202 18.98 6.70 10.65
C GLU A 202 18.26 5.36 10.84
N LEU A 203 17.79 4.74 9.75
CA LEU A 203 17.22 3.39 9.80
C LEU A 203 18.24 2.35 10.26
N HIS A 204 19.48 2.40 9.76
CA HIS A 204 20.56 1.53 10.22
C HIS A 204 20.86 1.75 11.71
N ARG A 205 20.91 3.00 12.16
CA ARG A 205 21.13 3.35 13.56
C ARG A 205 20.05 2.76 14.46
N LEU A 206 18.77 2.89 14.08
CA LEU A 206 17.64 2.34 14.82
C LEU A 206 17.65 0.80 14.82
N ALA A 207 18.02 0.17 13.70
CA ALA A 207 18.16 -1.27 13.60
C ALA A 207 19.26 -1.79 14.54
N HIS A 208 20.45 -1.18 14.52
CA HIS A 208 21.56 -1.53 15.41
C HIS A 208 21.18 -1.34 16.88
N GLN A 209 20.57 -0.21 17.26
CA GLN A 209 20.11 0.01 18.63
C GLN A 209 19.11 -1.05 19.11
N THR A 210 18.27 -1.55 18.20
CA THR A 210 17.30 -2.60 18.51
C THR A 210 18.00 -3.95 18.68
N GLN A 211 18.93 -4.29 17.78
CA GLN A 211 19.69 -5.55 17.79
C GLN A 211 20.65 -5.65 18.98
N ASP A 212 21.27 -4.53 19.36
CA ASP A 212 22.22 -4.42 20.47
C ASP A 212 21.53 -4.37 21.84
N ASN A 213 20.19 -4.30 21.87
CA ASN A 213 19.38 -4.43 23.07
C ASN A 213 18.82 -5.86 23.17
N PRO A 214 19.41 -6.75 24.01
CA PRO A 214 19.00 -8.16 24.07
C PRO A 214 17.55 -8.35 24.53
N GLU A 215 17.08 -7.54 25.48
CA GLU A 215 15.72 -7.61 26.01
C GLU A 215 14.70 -7.26 24.92
N LEU A 216 14.91 -6.14 24.22
CA LEU A 216 14.04 -5.72 23.12
C LEU A 216 14.08 -6.71 21.95
N SER A 217 15.28 -7.17 21.59
CA SER A 217 15.47 -8.19 20.55
C SER A 217 14.75 -9.51 20.87
N GLU A 218 14.84 -9.98 22.11
CA GLU A 218 14.13 -11.18 22.55
C GLU A 218 12.61 -10.98 22.54
N LEU A 219 12.14 -9.82 23.01
CA LEU A 219 10.72 -9.46 22.98
C LEU A 219 10.17 -9.46 21.53
N ILE A 220 10.91 -8.87 20.59
CA ILE A 220 10.55 -8.86 19.17
C ILE A 220 10.52 -10.29 18.62
N ARG A 221 11.58 -11.08 18.80
CA ARG A 221 11.63 -12.48 18.33
C ARG A 221 10.49 -13.31 18.91
N HIS A 222 10.21 -13.15 20.20
CA HIS A 222 9.12 -13.82 20.89
C HIS A 222 7.76 -13.42 20.31
N LYS A 223 7.53 -12.13 20.05
CA LYS A 223 6.27 -11.63 19.46
C LYS A 223 6.04 -12.19 18.05
N TYR A 224 7.08 -12.21 17.21
CA TYR A 224 6.98 -12.65 15.81
C TYR A 224 7.13 -14.16 15.61
N ARG A 225 7.24 -14.95 16.69
CA ARG A 225 7.12 -16.42 16.60
C ARG A 225 5.71 -16.86 16.17
N LEU A 226 4.69 -16.04 16.46
CA LEU A 226 3.31 -16.26 16.08
C LEU A 226 2.98 -15.44 14.83
N LYS A 227 1.89 -15.80 14.15
CA LYS A 227 1.37 -14.98 13.04
C LYS A 227 1.09 -13.57 13.53
N ASN A 228 1.76 -12.60 12.93
CA ASN A 228 1.56 -11.20 13.23
C ASN A 228 1.27 -10.44 11.92
N THR A 229 0.09 -9.85 11.85
CA THR A 229 -0.41 -9.07 10.70
C THR A 229 -0.29 -7.56 10.94
N THR A 230 0.56 -7.13 11.90
CA THR A 230 0.91 -5.71 12.05
C THR A 230 1.93 -5.34 10.97
N GLY A 231 1.61 -4.34 10.15
CA GLY A 231 2.32 -3.98 8.90
C GLY A 231 3.75 -3.44 9.01
N TYR A 232 4.38 -3.47 10.18
CA TYR A 232 5.81 -3.18 10.34
C TYR A 232 6.52 -4.45 10.79
N SER A 233 7.10 -5.21 9.85
CA SER A 233 7.90 -6.41 10.17
C SER A 233 9.21 -6.01 10.85
N LEU A 234 9.16 -5.74 12.16
CA LEU A 234 10.35 -5.41 12.97
C LEU A 234 11.24 -6.65 13.26
N ASN A 235 10.90 -7.81 12.70
CA ASN A 235 11.57 -9.08 12.92
C ASN A 235 12.57 -9.46 11.82
N ALA A 236 13.04 -8.48 11.05
CA ALA A 236 14.14 -8.64 10.10
C ALA A 236 15.48 -8.72 10.84
#